data_AF-A0A317FLW8-F1
#
_entry.id   AF-A0A317FLW8-F1
#
_cell.length_a   1.000
_cell.length_b   1.000
_cell.length_c   1.000
_cell.angle_alpha   90.00
_cell.angle_beta   90.00
_cell.angle_gamma   90.00
#
_symmetry.space_group_name_H-M   'P 1'
#
loop_
_entity.id
_entity.type
_entity.pdbx_description
1 polymer ?
#
loop_
_entity_poly.entity_id
_entity_poly.type
_entity_poly.pdbx_seq_one_letter_code
_entity_poly.pdbx_strand_id
1 'polypeptide(L)'
;MATPRSNAPARSPRTSSRKAGVSFTGSMGRAGNSRAFRIEAAFFKAAPEFAAAEKKVRVDLIGPGKALVSVDVEPEAGEDPVIGAWLSFLARDMRDNPQRMTSLSETEATALEALVRGVKVRDDETIPDDVTF
;
A
#
# COMPACT_ATOMS: atom_id res chain seq x y z
N MET A 1 -20.95 -50.60 14.92
CA MET A 1 -21.43 -49.22 15.06
C MET A 1 -20.27 -48.28 14.82
N ALA A 2 -20.32 -47.51 13.73
CA ALA A 2 -19.27 -46.60 13.30
C ALA A 2 -19.63 -45.17 13.74
N THR A 3 -18.71 -44.49 14.42
CA THR A 3 -18.86 -43.09 14.86
C THR A 3 -18.03 -42.19 13.93
N PRO A 4 -18.57 -41.06 13.41
CA PRO A 4 -17.91 -40.30 12.36
C PRO A 4 -16.83 -39.34 12.90
N ARG A 5 -15.79 -39.17 12.09
CA ARG A 5 -14.70 -38.21 12.27
C ARG A 5 -15.24 -36.77 12.18
N SER A 6 -15.06 -35.99 13.24
CA SER A 6 -15.30 -34.53 13.22
C SER A 6 -14.11 -33.82 12.57
N ASN A 7 -14.40 -33.09 11.49
CA ASN A 7 -13.46 -32.28 10.73
C ASN A 7 -13.40 -30.89 11.37
N ALA A 8 -12.32 -30.57 12.07
CA ALA A 8 -12.11 -29.25 12.66
C ALA A 8 -11.64 -28.26 11.56
N PRO A 9 -12.29 -27.11 11.35
CA PRO A 9 -11.85 -26.16 10.33
C PRO A 9 -10.56 -25.44 10.76
N ALA A 10 -9.70 -25.25 9.76
CA ALA A 10 -8.41 -24.59 9.84
C ALA A 10 -8.49 -23.19 10.50
N ARG A 11 -7.50 -22.89 11.33
CA ARG A 11 -7.24 -21.56 11.90
C ARG A 11 -7.21 -20.51 10.78
N SER A 12 -8.21 -19.62 10.76
CA SER A 12 -8.12 -18.39 9.97
C SER A 12 -6.96 -17.52 10.49
N PRO A 13 -6.13 -16.93 9.61
CA PRO A 13 -5.08 -16.03 10.02
C PRO A 13 -5.71 -14.81 10.72
N ARG A 14 -5.15 -14.47 11.89
CA ARG A 14 -5.52 -13.29 12.68
C ARG A 14 -5.34 -12.05 11.82
N THR A 15 -6.44 -11.53 11.25
CA THR A 15 -6.47 -10.20 10.67
C THR A 15 -6.08 -9.22 11.77
N SER A 16 -4.95 -8.55 11.57
CA SER A 16 -4.48 -7.48 12.42
C SER A 16 -5.61 -6.48 12.62
N SER A 17 -5.90 -6.18 13.88
CA SER A 17 -6.93 -5.24 14.28
C SER A 17 -6.60 -3.86 13.71
N ARG A 18 -7.17 -3.53 12.54
CA ARG A 18 -7.30 -2.15 12.07
C ARG A 18 -8.04 -1.41 13.19
N LYS A 19 -7.41 -0.39 13.78
CA LYS A 19 -8.00 0.42 14.86
C LYS A 19 -9.45 0.75 14.48
N ALA A 20 -10.39 0.46 15.39
CA ALA A 20 -11.81 0.69 15.19
C ALA A 20 -12.02 2.12 14.64
N GLY A 21 -12.60 2.20 13.44
CA GLY A 21 -12.68 3.44 12.69
C GLY A 21 -13.53 4.47 13.41
N VAL A 22 -13.00 5.69 13.55
CA VAL A 22 -13.80 6.84 13.98
C VAL A 22 -14.77 7.15 12.83
N SER A 23 -16.07 7.09 13.10
CA SER A 23 -17.11 7.47 12.13
C SER A 23 -17.48 8.93 12.34
N PHE A 24 -17.55 9.69 11.25
CA PHE A 24 -18.01 11.08 11.25
C PHE A 24 -19.34 11.17 10.53
N THR A 25 -20.24 12.02 11.02
CA THR A 25 -21.56 12.21 10.39
C THR A 25 -21.57 13.51 9.56
N GLY A 26 -22.33 13.48 8.46
CA GLY A 26 -22.49 14.64 7.60
C GLY A 26 -23.90 14.75 7.03
N SER A 27 -24.18 15.90 6.43
CA SER A 27 -25.43 16.16 5.72
C SER A 27 -25.19 16.43 4.24
N MET A 28 -26.20 16.19 3.42
CA MET A 28 -26.14 16.56 2.00
C MET A 28 -26.56 18.01 1.81
N GLY A 29 -25.73 18.77 1.12
CA GLY A 29 -25.95 20.17 0.80
C GLY A 29 -25.91 20.43 -0.70
N ARG A 30 -26.09 21.70 -1.05
CA ARG A 30 -25.73 22.26 -2.36
C ARG A 30 -24.51 23.15 -2.22
N ALA A 31 -23.64 23.09 -3.21
CA ALA A 31 -22.52 24.00 -3.43
C ALA A 31 -22.62 24.47 -4.88
N GLY A 32 -23.12 25.70 -5.08
CA GLY A 32 -23.48 26.18 -6.42
C GLY A 32 -24.49 25.25 -7.10
N ASN A 33 -24.16 24.81 -8.32
CA ASN A 33 -24.98 23.89 -9.11
C ASN A 33 -24.76 22.41 -8.77
N SER A 34 -23.90 22.11 -7.79
CA SER A 34 -23.51 20.74 -7.44
C SER A 34 -24.04 20.32 -6.06
N ARG A 35 -24.16 18.99 -5.87
CA ARG A 35 -24.37 18.41 -4.53
C ARG A 35 -23.04 18.31 -3.81
N ALA A 36 -23.05 18.59 -2.51
CA ALA A 36 -21.87 18.53 -1.66
C ALA A 36 -22.17 17.77 -0.37
N PHE A 37 -21.16 17.08 0.16
CA PHE A 37 -21.20 16.52 1.51
C PHE A 37 -20.71 17.58 2.49
N ARG A 38 -21.53 17.91 3.49
CA ARG A 38 -21.10 18.71 4.64
C ARG A 38 -20.72 17.76 5.75
N ILE A 39 -19.43 17.72 6.08
CA ILE A 39 -18.89 16.90 7.15
C ILE A 39 -18.54 17.83 8.32
N GLU A 40 -18.73 17.35 9.55
CA GLU A 40 -18.39 18.11 10.75
C GLU A 40 -16.90 18.46 10.84
N ALA A 41 -16.58 19.59 11.49
CA ALA A 41 -15.21 20.09 11.61
C ALA A 41 -14.26 19.12 12.33
N ALA A 42 -14.79 18.20 13.15
CA ALA A 42 -14.00 17.17 13.83
C ALA A 42 -13.31 16.21 12.85
N PHE A 43 -13.90 15.96 11.67
CA PHE A 43 -13.29 15.16 10.62
C PHE A 43 -11.98 15.78 10.15
N PHE A 44 -11.97 17.08 9.85
CA PHE A 44 -10.78 17.78 9.36
C PHE A 44 -9.70 17.93 10.43
N LYS A 45 -10.07 17.89 11.72
CA LYS A 45 -9.09 17.82 12.83
C LYS A 45 -8.44 16.44 12.91
N ALA A 46 -9.21 15.38 12.66
CA ALA A 46 -8.72 14.00 12.70
C ALA A 46 -7.95 13.61 11.43
N ALA A 47 -8.30 14.21 10.29
CA ALA A 47 -7.77 13.93 8.97
C ALA A 47 -7.39 15.25 8.26
N PRO A 48 -6.30 15.92 8.68
CA PRO A 48 -5.88 17.20 8.13
C PRO A 48 -5.56 17.15 6.63
N GLU A 49 -5.28 15.97 6.08
CA GLU A 49 -5.05 15.74 4.65
C GLU A 49 -6.24 16.16 3.76
N PHE A 50 -7.47 16.14 4.28
CA PHE A 50 -8.67 16.60 3.57
C PHE A 50 -8.96 18.10 3.74
N ALA A 51 -8.26 18.79 4.65
CA ALA A 51 -8.44 20.22 4.89
C ALA A 51 -7.62 21.10 3.93
N ALA A 52 -6.61 20.52 3.27
CA ALA A 52 -5.77 21.22 2.30
C ALA A 52 -6.57 21.52 1.02
N ALA A 53 -6.87 22.81 0.80
CA ALA A 53 -7.79 23.29 -0.24
C ALA A 53 -7.37 22.99 -1.69
N GLU A 54 -6.14 22.56 -1.93
CA GLU A 54 -5.58 22.36 -3.27
C GLU A 54 -5.53 20.89 -3.72
N LYS A 55 -5.88 19.94 -2.85
CA LYS A 55 -5.80 18.52 -3.21
C LYS A 55 -7.11 18.05 -3.82
N LYS A 56 -7.04 17.45 -5.01
CA LYS A 56 -8.18 16.75 -5.62
C LYS A 56 -8.55 15.59 -4.70
N VAL A 57 -9.84 15.30 -4.61
CA VAL A 57 -10.37 14.19 -3.82
C VAL A 57 -11.05 13.22 -4.78
N ARG A 58 -10.72 11.94 -4.68
CA ARG A 58 -11.33 10.85 -5.42
C ARG A 58 -12.41 10.19 -4.57
N VAL A 59 -13.52 9.83 -5.20
CA VAL A 59 -14.64 9.14 -4.57
C VAL A 59 -14.91 7.84 -5.32
N ASP A 60 -14.54 6.72 -4.71
CA ASP A 60 -14.71 5.38 -5.27
C ASP A 60 -15.93 4.69 -4.65
N LEU A 61 -16.81 4.13 -5.50
CA LEU A 61 -17.95 3.34 -5.02
C LEU A 61 -17.49 1.92 -4.69
N ILE A 62 -17.52 1.57 -3.40
CA ILE A 62 -17.11 0.24 -2.91
C ILE A 62 -18.30 -0.71 -2.70
N GLY A 63 -19.53 -0.20 -2.87
CA GLY A 63 -20.76 -0.98 -2.80
C GLY A 63 -22.01 -0.09 -2.69
N PRO A 64 -23.21 -0.69 -2.67
CA PRO A 64 -24.46 0.05 -2.56
C PRO A 64 -24.49 0.93 -1.30
N GLY A 65 -24.65 2.25 -1.49
CA GLY A 65 -24.69 3.23 -0.40
C GLY A 65 -23.37 3.44 0.35
N LYS A 66 -22.24 2.93 -0.19
CA LYS A 66 -20.92 3.05 0.42
C LYS A 66 -19.93 3.63 -0.58
N ALA A 67 -19.29 4.73 -0.20
CA ALA A 67 -18.22 5.34 -0.96
C ALA A 67 -16.96 5.44 -0.10
N LEU A 68 -15.81 5.20 -0.72
CA LEU A 68 -14.50 5.51 -0.17
C LEU A 68 -14.07 6.88 -0.72
N VAL A 69 -13.65 7.77 0.17
CA VAL A 69 -13.14 9.09 -0.20
C VAL A 69 -11.66 9.11 0.10
N SER A 70 -10.85 9.38 -0.92
CA SER A 70 -9.38 9.42 -0.84
C SER A 70 -8.86 10.74 -1.39
N VAL A 71 -7.77 11.24 -0.82
CA VAL A 71 -7.06 12.39 -1.40
C VAL A 71 -6.25 11.87 -2.58
N ASP A 72 -6.41 12.51 -3.74
CA ASP A 72 -5.63 12.23 -4.94
C ASP A 72 -4.21 12.72 -4.65
N VAL A 73 -3.37 11.80 -4.18
CA VAL A 73 -1.94 11.96 -4.25
C VAL A 73 -1.62 11.53 -5.67
N GLU A 74 -1.42 12.50 -6.56
CA GLU A 74 -0.84 12.20 -7.87
C GLU A 74 0.41 11.38 -7.57
N PRO A 75 0.49 10.11 -8.02
CA PRO A 75 1.72 9.35 -7.82
C PRO A 75 2.82 10.19 -8.45
N GLU A 76 3.86 10.50 -7.67
CA GLU A 76 5.08 11.10 -8.22
C GLU A 76 5.41 10.32 -9.49
N ALA A 77 5.35 10.99 -10.64
CA ALA A 77 5.49 10.33 -11.93
C ALA A 77 6.88 9.68 -11.97
N GLY A 78 6.93 8.37 -11.77
CA GLY A 78 8.17 7.59 -11.66
C GLY A 78 8.25 6.65 -10.45
N GLU A 79 7.42 6.82 -9.42
CA GLU A 79 7.34 5.86 -8.31
C GLU A 79 6.15 4.92 -8.50
N ASP A 80 6.42 3.66 -8.83
CA ASP A 80 5.41 2.61 -8.74
C ASP A 80 4.97 2.49 -7.26
N PRO A 81 3.69 2.76 -6.93
CA PRO A 81 3.21 2.73 -5.57
C PRO A 81 3.34 1.35 -4.90
N VAL A 82 3.37 0.27 -5.69
CA VAL A 82 3.67 -1.08 -5.20
C VAL A 82 5.12 -1.19 -4.75
N ILE A 83 6.06 -0.70 -5.57
CA ILE A 83 7.48 -0.68 -5.25
C ILE A 83 7.73 0.22 -4.03
N GLY A 84 7.12 1.39 -3.97
CA GLY A 84 7.22 2.29 -2.81
C GLY A 84 6.70 1.66 -1.52
N ALA A 85 5.56 0.96 -1.57
CA ALA A 85 5.01 0.24 -0.43
C ALA A 85 5.91 -0.94 0.01
N TRP A 86 6.48 -1.67 -0.95
CA TRP A 86 7.39 -2.78 -0.69
C TRP A 86 8.71 -2.31 -0.07
N LEU A 87 9.32 -1.25 -0.60
CA LEU A 87 10.53 -0.64 -0.04
C LEU A 87 10.29 -0.09 1.37
N SER A 88 9.13 0.53 1.60
CA SER A 88 8.73 1.00 2.93
C SER A 88 8.59 -0.15 3.93
N PHE A 89 8.03 -1.28 3.49
CA PHE A 89 7.96 -2.50 4.29
C PHE A 89 9.35 -3.04 4.62
N LEU A 90 10.25 -3.14 3.64
CA LEU A 90 11.63 -3.59 3.84
C LEU A 90 12.40 -2.67 4.80
N ALA A 91 12.34 -1.36 4.59
CA ALA A 91 13.03 -0.39 5.44
C ALA A 91 12.57 -0.49 6.91
N ARG A 92 11.28 -0.80 7.12
CA ARG A 92 10.74 -1.07 8.46
C ARG A 92 11.26 -2.40 9.01
N ASP A 93 11.21 -3.48 8.23
CA ASP A 93 11.66 -4.80 8.68
C ASP A 93 13.17 -4.82 9.00
N MET A 94 13.99 -4.10 8.25
CA MET A 94 15.44 -3.95 8.52
C MET A 94 15.70 -3.27 9.87
N ARG A 95 14.87 -2.30 10.26
CA ARG A 95 14.98 -1.60 11.55
C ARG A 95 14.46 -2.45 12.71
N ASP A 96 13.31 -3.11 12.50
CA ASP A 96 12.62 -3.87 13.55
C ASP A 96 13.25 -5.27 13.75
N ASN A 97 13.90 -5.83 12.74
CA ASN A 97 14.47 -7.18 12.74
C ASN A 97 15.89 -7.23 12.13
N PRO A 98 16.88 -6.51 12.68
CA PRO A 98 18.23 -6.46 12.12
C PRO A 98 18.91 -7.83 12.07
N GLN A 99 18.54 -8.77 12.94
CA GLN A 99 19.02 -10.15 12.95
C GLN A 99 18.65 -10.97 11.69
N ARG A 100 17.68 -10.50 10.88
CA ARG A 100 17.29 -11.14 9.63
C ARG A 100 18.14 -10.69 8.45
N MET A 101 18.95 -9.65 8.63
CA MET A 101 19.92 -9.21 7.64
C MET A 101 21.19 -10.04 7.81
N THR A 102 21.57 -10.75 6.75
CA THR A 102 22.83 -11.50 6.71
C THR A 102 23.83 -10.72 5.88
N SER A 103 25.07 -10.61 6.36
CA SER A 103 26.16 -10.06 5.54
C SER A 103 26.42 -10.95 4.33
N LEU A 104 26.73 -10.33 3.20
CA LEU A 104 27.16 -11.06 2.01
C LEU A 104 28.49 -11.76 2.29
N SER A 105 28.53 -13.08 2.18
CA SER A 105 29.77 -13.84 2.33
C SER A 105 30.64 -13.75 1.07
N GLU A 106 31.94 -13.99 1.23
CA GLU A 106 32.90 -14.00 0.11
C GLU A 106 32.58 -15.10 -0.91
N THR A 107 32.06 -16.24 -0.43
CA THR A 107 31.61 -17.34 -1.30
C THR A 107 30.38 -16.94 -2.13
N GLU A 108 29.41 -16.27 -1.52
CA GLU A 108 28.23 -15.75 -2.23
C GLU A 108 28.62 -14.66 -3.23
N ALA A 109 29.53 -13.75 -2.86
CA ALA A 109 30.05 -12.73 -3.77
C ALA A 109 30.73 -13.35 -4.99
N THR A 110 31.57 -14.37 -4.78
CA THR A 110 32.22 -15.11 -5.87
C THR A 110 31.21 -15.84 -6.76
N ALA A 111 30.18 -16.43 -6.16
CA ALA A 111 29.12 -17.10 -6.90
C ALA A 111 28.31 -16.11 -7.75
N LEU A 112 27.99 -14.93 -7.21
CA LEU A 112 27.32 -13.86 -7.95
C LEU A 112 28.19 -13.36 -9.12
N GLU A 113 29.49 -13.15 -8.90
CA GLU A 113 30.42 -12.75 -9.96
C GLU A 113 30.51 -13.81 -11.07
N ALA A 114 30.56 -15.09 -10.70
CA ALA A 114 30.52 -16.19 -11.65
C ALA A 114 29.21 -16.22 -12.44
N LEU A 115 28.07 -15.94 -11.78
CA LEU A 115 26.75 -15.93 -12.40
C LEU A 115 26.59 -14.83 -13.45
N VAL A 116 27.12 -13.64 -13.19
CA VAL A 116 27.04 -12.49 -14.12
C VAL A 116 28.20 -12.45 -15.11
N ARG A 117 29.08 -13.45 -15.11
CA ARG A 117 30.27 -13.49 -15.95
C ARG A 117 29.88 -13.44 -17.44
N GLY A 118 30.38 -12.42 -18.13
CA GLY A 118 30.14 -12.24 -19.56
C GLY A 118 28.89 -11.44 -19.91
N VAL A 119 28.09 -11.03 -18.91
CA VAL A 119 27.06 -10.01 -19.09
C VAL A 119 27.75 -8.67 -19.33
N LYS A 120 27.54 -8.09 -20.51
CA LYS A 120 28.03 -6.76 -20.86
C LYS A 120 26.92 -5.78 -20.51
N VAL A 121 27.19 -4.85 -19.61
CA VAL A 121 26.27 -3.78 -19.22
C VAL A 121 26.92 -2.45 -19.59
N ARG A 122 26.13 -1.52 -20.11
CA ARG A 122 26.54 -0.12 -20.22
C ARG A 122 25.57 0.74 -19.40
N ASP A 123 26.11 1.67 -18.64
CA ASP A 123 25.30 2.53 -17.78
C ASP A 123 24.36 3.47 -18.56
N ASP A 124 24.64 3.68 -19.85
CA ASP A 124 23.85 4.51 -20.78
C ASP A 124 22.89 3.70 -21.66
N GLU A 125 22.79 2.38 -21.44
CA GLU A 125 21.90 1.51 -22.19
C GLU A 125 20.46 1.63 -21.66
N THR A 126 19.56 2.08 -22.53
CA THR A 126 18.13 2.14 -22.23
C THR A 126 17.56 0.72 -22.12
N ILE A 127 16.94 0.40 -20.99
CA ILE A 127 16.21 -0.86 -20.80
C ILE A 127 15.03 -0.88 -21.78
N PRO A 128 14.89 -1.93 -22.61
CA PRO A 128 13.81 -1.99 -23.59
C PRO A 128 12.43 -2.19 -22.92
N ASP A 129 11.40 -1.64 -23.55
CA ASP A 129 10.02 -1.54 -23.01
C ASP A 129 9.34 -2.90 -22.77
N ASP A 130 9.91 -4.00 -23.27
CA ASP A 130 9.42 -5.37 -23.09
C ASP A 130 9.89 -6.02 -21.77
N VAL A 131 10.81 -5.38 -21.05
CA VAL A 131 11.20 -5.75 -19.69
C VAL A 131 10.23 -5.09 -18.70
N THR A 132 9.23 -5.85 -18.27
CA THR A 132 8.27 -5.44 -17.23
C THR A 132 8.70 -6.02 -15.87
N PHE A 133 8.84 -5.15 -14.87
CA PHE A 133 9.20 -5.50 -13.48
C PHE A 133 7.96 -5.81 -12.63
#